data_AF-A0A7J7G421-F1
#
_entry.id   AF-A0A7J7G421-F1
#
_cell.length_a   1.000
_cell.length_b   1.000
_cell.length_c   1.000
_cell.angle_alpha   90.00
_cell.angle_beta   90.00
_cell.angle_gamma   90.00
#
_symmetry.space_group_name_H-M   'P 1'
#
loop_
_entity.id
_entity.type
_entity.pdbx_description
1 polymer ?
#
loop_
_entity_poly.entity_id
_entity_poly.type
_entity_poly.pdbx_seq_one_letter_code
_entity_poly.pdbx_strand_id
1 'polypeptide(L)'
;MKGVNSHDFIYRGQTTKNMKSPFRGIINDFKGKKVCYKQDWHDAFCSGTRILAPTTYIFFTSALPVIVFGEQLNRETDTLASTDVCGIIHSMFGGQPLLILGVAEPTVIMYTYLYNFTKEKAGSWTRVVLVLGGMFHFLDTTFRVCVWTAILLLLPAAFSTIISRFTRIAGKRFGTLIAVLFMQEAIKWLYINGLLAIIFSFGLLFTALKSKGARTWRCGTLPQK
;
A
#
# COMPACT_ATOMS: atom_id res chain seq x y z
N MET A 1 24.08 8.33 25.11
CA MET A 1 22.61 8.45 25.13
C MET A 1 22.23 9.57 26.10
N LYS A 2 21.99 10.78 25.62
CA LYS A 2 21.40 11.84 26.45
C LYS A 2 19.88 11.63 26.41
N GLY A 3 19.29 11.45 27.59
CA GLY A 3 17.88 11.15 27.77
C GLY A 3 17.00 12.24 27.19
N VAL A 4 16.29 11.92 26.11
CA VAL A 4 15.11 12.67 25.69
C VAL A 4 13.97 12.17 26.57
N ASN A 5 13.54 13.01 27.51
CA ASN A 5 12.44 12.70 28.41
C ASN A 5 11.17 12.48 27.60
N SER A 6 10.51 11.34 27.81
CA SER A 6 9.25 10.96 27.14
C SER A 6 8.11 11.97 27.37
N HIS A 7 8.25 12.87 28.35
CA HIS A 7 7.31 13.94 28.62
C HIS A 7 7.41 15.12 27.63
N ASP A 8 8.57 15.40 27.03
CA ASP A 8 8.72 16.53 26.08
C ASP A 8 8.12 16.26 24.70
N PHE A 9 7.99 14.99 24.31
CA PHE A 9 7.36 14.61 23.03
C PHE A 9 5.82 14.73 23.09
N ILE A 10 5.23 14.54 24.27
CA ILE A 10 3.78 14.62 24.49
C ILE A 10 3.28 16.08 24.44
N TYR A 11 4.08 17.06 24.89
CA TYR A 11 3.66 18.48 24.88
C TYR A 11 3.70 19.15 23.51
N ARG A 12 4.41 18.59 22.52
CA ARG A 12 4.41 19.13 21.14
C ARG A 12 3.15 18.75 20.34
N GLY A 13 2.25 17.95 20.92
CA GLY A 13 0.94 17.60 20.38
C GLY A 13 -0.22 18.52 20.80
N GLN A 14 0.02 19.54 21.65
CA GLN A 14 -1.07 20.35 22.25
C GLN A 14 -1.16 21.82 21.78
N THR A 15 -0.56 22.21 20.65
CA THR A 15 -0.90 23.48 19.98
C THR A 15 -1.93 23.30 18.88
N THR A 16 -3.08 22.71 19.22
CA THR A 16 -4.34 22.92 18.49
C THR A 16 -4.87 24.33 18.75
N LYS A 17 -4.09 25.36 18.41
CA LYS A 17 -4.54 26.75 18.38
C LYS A 17 -4.92 27.10 16.94
N ASN A 18 -6.23 27.17 16.70
CA ASN A 18 -6.90 27.74 15.53
C ASN A 18 -6.56 27.12 14.16
N MET A 19 -7.15 25.96 13.86
CA MET A 19 -7.24 25.43 12.50
C MET A 19 -8.39 26.12 11.73
N LYS A 20 -8.31 27.44 11.54
CA LYS A 20 -9.32 28.23 10.82
C LYS A 20 -8.96 28.53 9.35
N SER A 21 -7.74 28.18 8.91
CA SER A 21 -7.29 28.42 7.54
C SER A 21 -7.07 27.09 6.79
N PRO A 22 -7.57 26.95 5.54
CA PRO A 22 -7.25 25.79 4.72
C PRO A 22 -5.73 25.66 4.55
N PHE A 23 -5.22 24.44 4.34
CA PHE A 23 -3.79 24.10 4.16
C PHE A 23 -2.87 24.19 5.39
N ARG A 24 -3.32 24.71 6.54
CA ARG A 24 -2.48 24.78 7.76
C ARG A 24 -2.11 23.40 8.31
N GLY A 25 -2.97 22.40 8.13
CA GLY A 25 -2.68 21.00 8.47
C GLY A 25 -1.47 20.47 7.70
N ILE A 26 -1.48 20.62 6.37
CA ILE A 26 -0.39 20.17 5.49
C ILE A 26 0.95 20.82 5.86
N ILE A 27 0.96 22.13 6.11
CA ILE A 27 2.21 22.85 6.48
C ILE A 27 2.77 22.34 7.80
N ASN A 28 1.91 22.06 8.78
CA ASN A 28 2.33 21.50 10.07
C ASN A 28 2.88 20.07 9.92
N ASP A 29 2.27 19.26 9.06
CA ASP A 29 2.72 17.89 8.76
C ASP A 29 4.11 17.90 8.12
N PHE A 30 4.36 18.79 7.15
CA PHE A 30 5.68 18.97 6.55
C PHE A 30 6.73 19.43 7.56
N LYS A 31 6.38 20.38 8.44
CA LYS A 31 7.30 20.90 9.46
C LYS A 31 7.65 19.82 10.50
N GLY A 32 6.67 19.00 10.91
CA GLY A 32 6.89 17.85 11.77
C GLY A 32 7.81 16.82 11.11
N LYS A 33 7.51 16.46 9.86
CA LYS A 33 8.30 15.48 9.10
C LYS A 33 9.75 15.91 8.91
N LYS A 34 10.03 17.18 8.58
CA LYS A 34 11.40 17.65 8.33
C LYS A 34 12.35 17.43 9.51
N VAL A 35 11.84 17.54 10.75
CA VAL A 35 12.63 17.32 11.97
C VAL A 35 12.95 15.84 12.14
N CYS A 36 11.97 14.96 11.97
CA CYS A 36 12.16 13.52 12.09
C CYS A 36 12.99 12.94 10.93
N TYR A 37 12.85 13.47 9.72
CA TYR A 37 13.52 12.95 8.53
C TYR A 37 15.05 12.93 8.70
N LYS A 38 15.65 14.01 9.24
CA LYS A 38 17.10 14.03 9.48
C LYS A 38 17.54 12.96 10.50
N GLN A 39 16.69 12.72 11.51
CA GLN A 39 16.94 11.71 12.53
C GLN A 39 16.81 10.29 11.96
N ASP A 40 15.81 10.03 11.12
CA ASP A 40 15.56 8.74 10.50
C ASP A 40 16.75 8.26 9.66
N TRP A 41 17.38 9.15 8.88
CA TRP A 41 18.58 8.81 8.11
C TRP A 41 19.78 8.50 9.01
N HIS A 42 19.98 9.28 10.07
CA HIS A 42 21.07 9.02 11.02
C HIS A 42 20.89 7.68 11.73
N ASP A 43 19.67 7.40 12.20
CA ASP A 43 19.35 6.16 12.91
C ASP A 43 19.37 4.95 11.97
N ALA A 44 19.02 5.10 10.69
CA ALA A 44 19.15 4.05 9.68
C ALA A 44 20.61 3.63 9.49
N PHE A 45 21.55 4.58 9.38
CA PHE A 45 22.98 4.27 9.24
C PHE A 45 23.60 3.71 10.53
N CYS A 46 23.14 4.14 11.71
CA CYS A 46 23.64 3.61 12.99
C CYS A 46 23.11 2.22 13.34
N SER A 47 21.98 1.80 12.77
CA SER A 47 21.31 0.52 13.11
C SER A 47 21.98 -0.72 12.52
N GLY A 48 22.94 -0.57 11.60
CA GLY A 48 23.74 -1.67 11.04
C GLY A 48 22.88 -2.78 10.43
N THR A 49 23.13 -4.03 10.81
CA THR A 49 22.45 -5.22 10.26
C THR A 49 21.08 -5.51 10.89
N ARG A 50 20.71 -4.82 11.97
CA ARG A 50 19.46 -5.08 12.70
C ARG A 50 18.20 -4.67 11.92
N ILE A 51 18.34 -3.77 10.96
CA ILE A 51 17.24 -3.34 10.07
C ILE A 51 16.94 -4.37 8.96
N LEU A 52 17.91 -5.23 8.64
CA LEU A 52 17.78 -6.16 7.52
C LEU A 52 16.63 -7.16 7.72
N ALA A 53 16.49 -7.72 8.93
CA ALA A 53 15.44 -8.71 9.20
C ALA A 53 14.01 -8.14 9.00
N PRO A 54 13.65 -6.96 9.57
CA PRO A 54 12.39 -6.28 9.24
C PRO A 54 12.24 -5.93 7.76
N THR A 55 13.29 -5.40 7.11
CA THR A 55 13.20 -4.99 5.70
C THR A 55 12.96 -6.17 4.77
N THR A 56 13.68 -7.28 4.97
CA THR A 56 13.48 -8.51 4.18
C THR A 56 12.10 -9.11 4.42
N TYR A 57 11.59 -9.11 5.66
CA TYR A 57 10.23 -9.58 5.95
C TYR A 57 9.17 -8.75 5.21
N ILE A 58 9.29 -7.41 5.26
CA ILE A 58 8.34 -6.52 4.58
C ILE A 58 8.46 -6.64 3.06
N PHE A 59 9.67 -6.76 2.51
CA PHE A 59 9.90 -6.96 1.08
C PHE A 59 9.14 -8.19 0.55
N PHE A 60 9.31 -9.36 1.17
CA PHE A 60 8.59 -10.56 0.73
C PHE A 60 7.08 -10.43 0.97
N THR A 61 6.67 -9.82 2.09
CA THR A 61 5.25 -9.61 2.39
C THR A 61 4.57 -8.69 1.37
N SER A 62 5.27 -7.69 0.83
CA SER A 62 4.74 -6.79 -0.19
C SER A 62 4.89 -7.31 -1.62
N ALA A 63 5.93 -8.10 -1.92
CA ALA A 63 6.15 -8.67 -3.25
C ALA A 63 5.10 -9.73 -3.59
N LEU A 64 4.70 -10.58 -2.62
CA LEU A 64 3.76 -11.68 -2.85
C LEU A 64 2.39 -11.21 -3.40
N PRO A 65 1.69 -10.24 -2.80
CA PRO A 65 0.43 -9.73 -3.36
C PRO A 65 0.61 -9.11 -4.75
N VAL A 66 1.72 -8.40 -4.99
CA VAL A 66 1.98 -7.73 -6.28
C VAL A 66 2.17 -8.75 -7.40
N ILE A 67 2.88 -9.85 -7.14
CA ILE A 67 3.06 -10.94 -8.11
C ILE A 67 1.71 -11.60 -8.41
N VAL A 68 0.94 -11.94 -7.37
CA VAL A 68 -0.38 -12.59 -7.53
C VAL A 68 -1.35 -11.73 -8.33
N PHE A 69 -1.42 -10.43 -8.04
CA PHE A 69 -2.27 -9.49 -8.78
C PHE A 69 -1.71 -9.15 -10.17
N GLY A 70 -0.38 -9.15 -10.32
CA GLY A 70 0.28 -8.99 -11.61
C GLY A 70 -0.05 -10.12 -12.57
N GLU A 71 -0.08 -11.36 -12.06
CA GLU A 71 -0.44 -12.54 -12.84
C GLU A 71 -1.93 -12.53 -13.20
N GLN A 72 -2.79 -12.11 -12.27
CA GLN A 72 -4.22 -11.92 -12.56
C GLN A 72 -4.46 -10.92 -13.71
N LEU A 73 -3.55 -9.96 -13.91
CA LEU A 73 -3.58 -8.99 -15.00
C LEU A 73 -2.80 -9.42 -16.25
N ASN A 74 -2.11 -10.57 -16.23
CA ASN A 74 -1.12 -11.00 -17.23
C ASN A 74 -0.07 -9.90 -17.51
N ARG A 75 0.31 -9.15 -16.46
CA ARG A 75 1.15 -7.94 -16.47
C ARG A 75 2.04 -7.87 -15.22
N GLU A 76 2.67 -8.99 -14.87
CA GLU A 76 3.52 -9.11 -13.68
C GLU A 76 4.65 -8.08 -13.63
N THR A 77 5.38 -7.90 -14.75
CA THR A 77 6.54 -7.00 -14.81
C THR A 77 6.13 -5.53 -14.67
N ASP A 78 5.05 -5.13 -15.34
CA ASP A 78 4.59 -3.75 -15.37
C ASP A 78 4.02 -3.33 -14.00
N THR A 79 3.31 -4.25 -13.34
CA THR A 79 2.75 -4.03 -12.00
C THR A 79 3.83 -4.00 -10.92
N LEU A 80 4.86 -4.86 -11.02
CA LEU A 80 6.01 -4.84 -10.13
C LEU A 80 6.82 -3.55 -10.29
N ALA A 81 7.15 -3.17 -11.52
CA ALA A 81 7.91 -1.95 -11.80
C ALA A 81 7.15 -0.69 -11.36
N SER A 82 5.84 -0.63 -11.58
CA SER A 82 5.00 0.49 -11.13
C SER A 82 4.97 0.59 -9.61
N THR A 83 4.83 -0.55 -8.91
CA THR A 83 4.80 -0.58 -7.44
C THR A 83 6.14 -0.18 -6.84
N ASP A 84 7.25 -0.63 -7.43
CA ASP A 84 8.60 -0.29 -6.97
C ASP A 84 8.89 1.21 -7.12
N VAL A 85 8.66 1.77 -8.31
CA VAL A 85 8.85 3.22 -8.54
C VAL A 85 7.95 4.05 -7.63
N CYS A 86 6.69 3.66 -7.47
CA CYS A 86 5.75 4.36 -6.60
C CYS A 86 6.15 4.24 -5.12
N GLY A 87 6.66 3.08 -4.70
CA GLY A 87 7.19 2.84 -3.36
C GLY A 87 8.42 3.69 -3.05
N ILE A 88 9.37 3.81 -3.97
CA ILE A 88 10.56 4.66 -3.83
C ILE A 88 10.14 6.12 -3.65
N ILE A 89 9.29 6.63 -4.55
CA ILE A 89 8.80 8.01 -4.50
C ILE A 89 8.02 8.27 -3.19
N HIS A 90 7.15 7.32 -2.78
CA HIS A 90 6.39 7.43 -1.54
C HIS A 90 7.27 7.38 -0.30
N SER A 91 8.33 6.57 -0.28
CA SER A 91 9.24 6.49 0.86
C SER A 91 10.00 7.80 1.09
N MET A 92 10.37 8.51 0.01
CA MET A 92 11.05 9.80 0.10
C MET A 92 10.08 10.93 0.50
N PHE A 93 8.95 11.04 -0.20
CA PHE A 93 8.05 12.20 -0.08
C PHE A 93 6.81 11.98 0.79
N GLY A 94 6.44 10.74 1.10
CA GLY A 94 5.21 10.37 1.81
C GLY A 94 5.16 10.88 3.25
N GLY A 95 3.95 11.19 3.75
CA GLY A 95 3.74 11.70 5.11
C GLY A 95 4.04 10.68 6.22
N GLN A 96 3.97 9.38 5.90
CA GLN A 96 4.22 8.29 6.83
C GLN A 96 5.03 7.18 6.12
N PRO A 97 6.36 7.11 6.31
CA PRO A 97 7.21 6.14 5.61
C PRO A 97 6.95 4.67 6.01
N LEU A 98 6.21 4.44 7.11
CA LEU A 98 5.76 3.12 7.51
C LEU A 98 4.53 2.62 6.71
N LEU A 99 3.95 3.46 5.84
CA LEU A 99 2.86 3.07 4.96
C LEU A 99 3.42 2.23 3.81
N ILE A 100 2.94 0.98 3.71
CA ILE A 100 3.26 0.09 2.60
C ILE A 100 2.33 0.43 1.45
N LEU A 101 2.91 0.81 0.32
CA LEU A 101 2.17 1.05 -0.92
C LEU A 101 2.19 -0.23 -1.77
N GLY A 102 1.05 -0.57 -2.35
CA GLY A 102 0.93 -1.74 -3.20
C GLY A 102 -0.35 -1.72 -4.01
N VAL A 103 -0.39 -2.55 -5.05
CA VAL A 103 -1.60 -2.81 -5.83
C VAL A 103 -2.58 -3.58 -4.94
N ALA A 104 -3.80 -3.07 -4.83
CA ALA A 104 -4.88 -3.73 -4.11
C ALA A 104 -5.91 -4.27 -5.11
N GLU A 105 -6.60 -5.34 -4.73
CA GLU A 105 -7.62 -5.97 -5.56
C GLU A 105 -8.71 -5.01 -6.09
N PRO A 106 -9.24 -4.04 -5.30
CA PRO A 106 -10.20 -3.08 -5.84
C PRO A 106 -9.64 -2.23 -6.99
N THR A 107 -8.34 -1.94 -6.98
CA THR A 107 -7.65 -1.23 -8.06
C THR A 107 -7.56 -2.09 -9.32
N VAL A 108 -7.29 -3.39 -9.17
CA VAL A 108 -7.25 -4.37 -10.28
C VAL A 108 -8.63 -4.50 -10.95
N ILE A 109 -9.69 -4.58 -10.14
CA ILE A 109 -11.07 -4.64 -10.63
C ILE A 109 -11.42 -3.35 -11.39
N MET A 110 -11.08 -2.18 -10.83
CA MET A 110 -11.31 -0.89 -11.47
C MET A 110 -10.54 -0.77 -12.79
N TYR A 111 -9.29 -1.23 -12.83
CA TYR A 111 -8.48 -1.25 -14.05
C TYR A 111 -9.08 -2.14 -15.14
N THR A 112 -9.54 -3.35 -14.77
CA THR A 112 -10.22 -4.28 -15.70
C THR A 112 -11.52 -3.68 -16.23
N TYR A 113 -12.31 -3.03 -15.37
CA TYR A 113 -13.51 -2.32 -15.77
C TYR A 113 -13.21 -1.18 -16.74
N LEU A 114 -12.20 -0.36 -16.46
CA LEU A 114 -11.77 0.74 -17.33
C LEU A 114 -11.30 0.22 -18.70
N TYR A 115 -10.53 -0.87 -18.72
CA TYR A 115 -10.09 -1.53 -19.94
C TYR A 115 -11.29 -1.99 -20.79
N ASN A 116 -12.25 -2.70 -20.19
CA ASN A 116 -13.45 -3.15 -20.90
C ASN A 116 -14.30 -1.97 -21.40
N PHE A 117 -14.46 -0.92 -20.60
CA PHE A 117 -15.19 0.29 -20.98
C PHE A 117 -14.58 1.00 -22.20
N THR A 118 -13.24 1.11 -22.25
CA THR A 118 -12.56 1.71 -23.40
C THR A 118 -12.63 0.82 -24.65
N LYS A 119 -12.57 -0.50 -24.48
CA LYS A 119 -12.70 -1.48 -25.57
C LYS A 119 -14.09 -1.46 -26.20
N GLU A 120 -15.15 -1.39 -25.39
CA GLU A 120 -16.53 -1.29 -25.88
C GLU A 120 -16.78 -0.01 -26.69
N LYS A 121 -16.24 1.13 -26.23
CA LYS A 121 -16.36 2.40 -26.95
C LYS A 121 -15.53 2.47 -28.24
N ALA A 122 -14.43 1.73 -28.32
CA ALA A 122 -13.62 1.63 -29.54
C ALA A 122 -14.33 0.88 -30.68
N GLY A 123 -15.33 0.04 -30.38
CA GLY A 123 -16.16 -0.65 -31.38
C GLY A 123 -17.01 0.30 -32.24
N SER A 124 -17.28 1.52 -31.78
CA SER A 124 -18.08 2.51 -32.49
C SER A 124 -17.28 3.41 -33.45
N TRP A 125 -15.94 3.43 -33.35
CA TRP A 125 -15.07 4.28 -34.16
C TRP A 125 -13.97 3.44 -34.85
N THR A 126 -14.32 2.94 -36.04
CA THR A 126 -13.47 2.50 -37.17
C THR A 126 -12.18 1.72 -36.88
N ARG A 127 -12.20 0.45 -37.31
CA ARG A 127 -11.15 -0.60 -37.30
C ARG A 127 -9.80 -0.28 -37.97
N VAL A 128 -9.54 0.96 -38.41
CA VAL A 128 -8.32 1.34 -39.16
C VAL A 128 -7.37 2.24 -38.32
N VAL A 129 -7.86 2.93 -37.29
CA VAL A 129 -7.02 3.69 -36.32
C VAL A 129 -6.61 2.81 -35.12
N LEU A 130 -6.95 1.53 -35.15
CA LEU A 130 -6.90 0.64 -33.98
C LEU A 130 -5.51 0.11 -33.63
N VAL A 131 -4.54 0.12 -34.54
CA VAL A 131 -3.20 -0.44 -34.29
C VAL A 131 -2.21 0.60 -33.73
N LEU A 132 -2.42 1.91 -34.00
CA LEU A 132 -1.59 2.99 -33.46
C LEU A 132 -2.36 3.96 -32.52
N GLY A 133 -3.69 4.10 -32.67
CA GLY A 133 -4.52 5.01 -31.87
C GLY A 133 -5.26 4.35 -30.68
N GLY A 134 -5.44 3.02 -30.69
CA GLY A 134 -6.11 2.31 -29.60
C GLY A 134 -5.41 2.44 -28.24
N MET A 135 -4.06 2.42 -28.25
CA MET A 135 -3.25 2.67 -27.05
C MET A 135 -3.37 4.11 -26.57
N PHE A 136 -3.44 5.09 -27.49
CA PHE A 136 -3.56 6.51 -27.16
C PHE A 136 -4.89 6.83 -26.47
N HIS A 137 -6.00 6.23 -26.91
CA HIS A 137 -7.31 6.41 -26.27
C HIS A 137 -7.39 5.81 -24.85
N PHE A 138 -6.75 4.65 -24.65
CA PHE A 138 -6.66 4.04 -23.32
C PHE A 138 -5.79 4.89 -22.37
N LEU A 139 -4.66 5.39 -22.86
CA LEU A 139 -3.77 6.28 -22.11
C LEU A 139 -4.45 7.61 -21.78
N ASP A 140 -5.18 8.24 -22.71
CA ASP A 140 -5.91 9.48 -22.47
C ASP A 140 -7.00 9.30 -21.41
N THR A 141 -7.80 8.24 -21.52
CA THR A 141 -8.88 7.97 -20.55
C THR A 141 -8.30 7.71 -19.16
N THR A 142 -7.23 6.92 -19.08
CA THR A 142 -6.53 6.64 -17.82
C THR A 142 -5.93 7.91 -17.22
N PHE A 143 -5.27 8.73 -18.04
CA PHE A 143 -4.71 10.01 -17.61
C PHE A 143 -5.78 10.95 -17.05
N ARG A 144 -6.93 11.08 -17.74
CA ARG A 144 -8.06 11.91 -17.26
C ARG A 144 -8.59 11.42 -15.92
N VAL A 145 -8.73 10.10 -15.73
CA VAL A 145 -9.14 9.52 -14.44
C VAL A 145 -8.10 9.81 -13.36
N CYS A 146 -6.81 9.70 -13.66
CA CYS A 146 -5.73 10.02 -12.72
C CYS A 146 -5.74 11.50 -12.31
N VAL A 147 -5.93 12.42 -13.27
CA VAL A 147 -6.02 13.87 -13.00
C VAL A 147 -7.21 14.19 -12.10
N TRP A 148 -8.40 13.65 -12.41
CA TRP A 148 -9.58 13.84 -11.57
C TRP A 148 -9.41 13.21 -10.18
N THR A 149 -8.77 12.05 -10.10
CA THR A 149 -8.47 11.40 -8.83
C THR A 149 -7.53 12.25 -7.98
N ALA A 150 -6.48 12.84 -8.57
CA ALA A 150 -5.57 13.75 -7.87
C ALA A 150 -6.32 14.98 -7.33
N ILE A 151 -7.21 15.59 -8.13
CA ILE A 151 -8.05 16.72 -7.68
C ILE A 151 -8.95 16.31 -6.51
N LEU A 152 -9.62 15.15 -6.62
CA LEU A 152 -10.49 14.63 -5.56
C LEU A 152 -9.75 14.24 -4.29
N LEU A 153 -8.45 13.93 -4.38
CA LEU A 153 -7.59 13.68 -3.20
C LEU A 153 -7.09 14.99 -2.56
N LEU A 154 -6.86 16.04 -3.35
CA LEU A 154 -6.44 17.35 -2.84
C LEU A 154 -7.55 18.05 -2.03
N LEU A 155 -8.82 17.85 -2.40
CA LEU A 155 -9.96 18.47 -1.72
C LEU A 155 -10.04 18.06 -0.22
N PRO A 156 -10.12 16.76 0.16
CA PRO A 156 -10.09 16.36 1.57
C PRO A 156 -8.79 16.71 2.29
N ALA A 157 -7.65 16.74 1.59
CA ALA A 157 -6.36 17.11 2.20
C ALA A 157 -6.35 18.58 2.66
N ALA A 158 -7.00 19.49 1.91
CA ALA A 158 -7.15 20.88 2.31
C ALA A 158 -8.08 21.05 3.52
N PHE A 159 -9.09 20.16 3.64
CA PHE A 159 -10.04 20.10 4.76
C PHE A 159 -9.63 19.02 5.76
N SER A 160 -8.57 19.30 6.54
CA SER A 160 -8.02 18.40 7.57
C SER A 160 -9.03 17.93 8.62
N THR A 161 -10.21 18.55 8.72
CA THR A 161 -11.30 18.14 9.62
C THR A 161 -12.12 16.95 9.08
N ILE A 162 -12.12 16.71 7.77
CA ILE A 162 -12.88 15.62 7.14
C ILE A 162 -12.15 14.28 7.33
N ILE A 163 -10.82 14.26 7.32
CA ILE A 163 -10.04 13.02 7.46
C ILE A 163 -10.18 12.42 8.87
N SER A 164 -10.22 13.25 9.92
CA SER A 164 -10.50 12.78 11.28
C SER A 164 -11.93 12.24 11.46
N ARG A 165 -12.82 12.52 10.50
CA ARG A 165 -14.19 12.03 10.47
C ARG A 165 -14.34 10.68 9.77
N PHE A 166 -13.31 10.21 9.05
CA PHE A 166 -13.29 8.83 8.54
C PHE A 166 -13.36 7.88 9.74
N THR A 167 -14.55 7.34 9.95
CA THR A 167 -14.88 6.66 11.20
C THR A 167 -14.03 5.39 11.35
N ARG A 168 -13.51 5.16 12.55
CA ARG A 168 -12.85 3.90 12.96
C ARG A 168 -13.66 2.65 12.55
N ILE A 169 -14.98 2.80 12.47
CA ILE A 169 -15.91 1.75 12.03
C ILE A 169 -15.76 1.45 10.53
N ALA A 170 -15.64 2.48 9.68
CA ALA A 170 -15.39 2.31 8.26
C ALA A 170 -14.07 1.58 7.99
N GLY A 171 -12.99 1.96 8.70
CA GLY A 171 -11.68 1.29 8.56
C GLY A 171 -11.73 -0.20 8.91
N LYS A 172 -12.42 -0.57 10.00
CA LYS A 172 -12.60 -1.98 10.39
C LYS A 172 -13.35 -2.78 9.32
N ARG A 173 -14.44 -2.23 8.76
CA ARG A 173 -15.24 -2.91 7.72
C ARG A 173 -14.49 -3.02 6.40
N PHE A 174 -13.74 -1.98 6.03
CA PHE A 174 -12.91 -2.00 4.82
C PHE A 174 -11.80 -3.05 4.90
N GLY A 175 -11.14 -3.16 6.06
CA GLY A 175 -10.14 -4.22 6.30
C GLY A 175 -10.75 -5.63 6.22
N THR A 176 -11.95 -5.84 6.80
CA THR A 176 -12.64 -7.12 6.67
C THR A 176 -13.03 -7.42 5.21
N LEU A 177 -13.46 -6.42 4.44
CA LEU A 177 -13.79 -6.60 3.02
C LEU A 177 -12.57 -7.03 2.20
N ILE A 178 -11.43 -6.37 2.39
CA ILE A 178 -10.17 -6.76 1.72
C ILE A 178 -9.78 -8.19 2.08
N ALA A 179 -9.92 -8.59 3.35
CA ALA A 179 -9.61 -9.95 3.77
C ALA A 179 -10.52 -11.00 3.10
N VAL A 180 -11.82 -10.70 2.94
CA VAL A 180 -12.76 -11.58 2.24
C VAL A 180 -12.42 -11.69 0.75
N LEU A 181 -12.14 -10.56 0.10
CA LEU A 181 -11.75 -10.51 -1.31
C LEU A 181 -10.47 -11.33 -1.57
N PHE A 182 -9.44 -11.14 -0.73
CA PHE A 182 -8.20 -11.93 -0.82
C PHE A 182 -8.44 -13.44 -0.62
N MET A 183 -9.34 -13.82 0.29
CA MET A 183 -9.72 -15.24 0.48
C MET A 183 -10.46 -15.82 -0.72
N GLN A 184 -11.29 -15.04 -1.42
CA GLN A 184 -11.97 -15.49 -2.63
C GLN A 184 -10.99 -15.81 -3.75
N GLU A 185 -9.99 -14.96 -3.95
CA GLU A 185 -8.98 -15.19 -4.98
C GLU A 185 -8.12 -16.42 -4.65
N ALA A 186 -7.75 -16.60 -3.38
CA ALA A 186 -7.04 -17.80 -2.93
C ALA A 186 -7.82 -19.10 -3.20
N ILE A 187 -9.15 -19.09 -3.04
CA ILE A 187 -10.01 -20.26 -3.35
C ILE A 187 -10.07 -20.52 -4.85
N LYS A 188 -10.13 -19.49 -5.70
CA LYS A 188 -10.09 -19.66 -7.16
C LYS A 188 -8.77 -20.29 -7.61
N TRP A 189 -7.65 -19.82 -7.08
CA TRP A 189 -6.32 -20.40 -7.34
C TRP A 189 -6.21 -21.86 -6.90
N LEU A 190 -6.81 -22.20 -5.76
CA LEU A 190 -6.88 -23.58 -5.27
C LEU A 190 -7.67 -24.49 -6.23
N TYR A 191 -8.80 -23.99 -6.74
CA TYR A 191 -9.65 -24.73 -7.67
C TYR A 191 -8.97 -24.98 -9.02
N ILE A 192 -8.30 -23.96 -9.59
CA ILE A 192 -7.63 -24.05 -10.90
C ILE A 192 -6.45 -25.04 -10.87
N ASN A 193 -5.66 -25.02 -9.80
CA ASN A 193 -4.45 -25.84 -9.66
C ASN A 193 -4.71 -27.25 -9.09
N GLY A 194 -5.96 -27.57 -8.75
CA GLY A 194 -6.39 -28.89 -8.31
C GLY A 194 -5.66 -29.42 -7.08
N LEU A 195 -5.29 -30.71 -7.12
CA LEU A 195 -4.76 -31.45 -5.97
C LEU A 195 -3.44 -30.88 -5.42
N LEU A 196 -2.55 -30.37 -6.29
CA LEU A 196 -1.24 -29.86 -5.89
C LEU A 196 -1.37 -28.62 -5.01
N ALA A 197 -2.29 -27.70 -5.34
CA ALA A 197 -2.53 -26.51 -4.55
C ALA A 197 -3.17 -26.83 -3.19
N ILE A 198 -3.96 -27.91 -3.08
CA ILE A 198 -4.52 -28.35 -1.81
C ILE A 198 -3.41 -28.78 -0.85
N ILE A 199 -2.49 -29.64 -1.31
CA ILE A 199 -1.36 -30.12 -0.50
C ILE A 199 -0.48 -28.94 -0.06
N PHE A 200 -0.15 -28.05 -0.99
CA PHE A 200 0.68 -26.88 -0.70
C PHE A 200 -0.01 -25.88 0.25
N SER A 201 -1.31 -25.64 0.08
CA SER A 201 -2.10 -24.76 0.93
C SER A 201 -2.17 -25.26 2.38
N PHE A 202 -2.44 -26.55 2.59
CA PHE A 202 -2.41 -27.13 3.95
C PHE A 202 -1.02 -27.05 4.59
N GLY A 203 0.04 -27.30 3.81
CA GLY A 203 1.43 -27.16 4.27
C GLY A 203 1.78 -25.73 4.68
N LEU A 204 1.41 -24.74 3.86
CA LEU A 204 1.61 -23.32 4.16
C LEU A 204 0.78 -22.86 5.35
N LEU A 205 -0.48 -23.29 5.45
CA LEU A 205 -1.37 -22.94 6.56
C LEU A 205 -0.82 -23.48 7.89
N PHE A 206 -0.40 -24.75 7.92
CA PHE A 206 0.22 -25.34 9.10
C PHE A 206 1.50 -24.62 9.50
N THR A 207 2.37 -24.33 8.53
CA THR A 207 3.62 -23.58 8.73
C THR A 207 3.33 -22.17 9.26
N ALA A 208 2.32 -21.49 8.72
CA ALA A 208 1.91 -20.15 9.16
C ALA A 208 1.34 -20.16 10.59
N LEU A 209 0.53 -21.15 10.96
CA LEU A 209 0.01 -21.31 12.32
C LEU A 209 1.14 -21.57 13.32
N LYS A 210 2.11 -22.43 12.98
CA LYS A 210 3.31 -22.65 13.80
C LYS A 210 4.18 -21.40 13.90
N SER A 211 4.35 -20.65 12.80
CA SER A 211 5.10 -19.39 12.78
C SER A 211 4.46 -18.33 13.67
N LYS A 212 3.12 -18.20 13.68
CA LYS A 212 2.40 -17.30 14.60
C LYS A 212 2.63 -17.67 16.07
N GLY A 213 2.74 -18.96 16.37
CA GLY A 213 3.07 -19.45 17.71
C GLY A 213 4.56 -19.34 18.09
N ALA A 214 5.47 -19.21 17.12
CA ALA A 214 6.91 -19.36 17.36
C ALA A 214 7.51 -18.36 18.37
N ARG A 215 6.93 -17.16 18.54
CA ARG A 215 7.42 -16.17 19.51
C ARG A 215 7.12 -16.53 20.97
N THR A 216 6.18 -17.43 21.23
CA THR A 216 5.79 -17.86 22.57
C THR A 216 6.28 -19.27 22.90
N TRP A 217 7.09 -19.88 22.04
CA TRP A 217 7.63 -21.23 22.25
C TRP A 217 8.72 -21.23 23.32
N ARG A 218 8.52 -22.05 24.36
CA ARG A 218 9.43 -22.18 25.51
C ARG A 218 10.80 -22.79 25.17
N CYS A 219 10.95 -23.44 24.02
CA CYS A 219 12.20 -24.08 23.59
C CYS A 219 13.00 -23.28 22.55
N GLY A 220 12.78 -21.96 22.47
CA GLY A 220 13.62 -21.07 21.65
C GLY A 220 14.78 -20.53 22.46
N THR A 221 16.02 -20.87 22.09
CA THR A 221 17.24 -20.24 22.61
C THR A 221 17.29 -18.77 22.17
N LEU A 222 16.72 -17.88 22.99
CA LEU A 222 17.05 -16.45 22.91
C LEU A 222 18.33 -16.23 23.73
N PRO A 223 19.44 -15.75 23.15
CA PRO A 223 20.50 -15.15 23.95
C PRO A 223 19.92 -13.89 24.60
N GLN A 224 19.83 -13.91 25.93
CA GLN A 224 19.53 -12.75 26.75
C GLN A 224 20.64 -11.70 26.53
N LYS A 225 20.34 -10.60 25.84
CA LYS A 225 21.09 -9.35 25.89
C LYS A 225 20.15 -8.16 25.73
#